data_AF-A0A6N2DU51-F1
#
_entry.id   AF-A0A6N2DU51-F1
#
_cell.length_a   1.000
_cell.length_b   1.000
_cell.length_c   1.000
_cell.angle_alpha   90.00
_cell.angle_beta   90.00
_cell.angle_gamma   90.00
#
_symmetry.space_group_name_H-M   'P 1'
#
loop_
_entity.id
_entity.type
_entity.pdbx_description
1 polymer ?
#
loop_
_entity_poly.entity_id
_entity_poly.type
_entity_poly.pdbx_seq_one_letter_code
_entity_poly.pdbx_strand_id
1 'polypeptide(L)'
;MVLWVAVSELAVVKTTVELSDDLYRRAKAAAALRGQKFKELVEEGLRRVLEAPEGERARPRLADLMQDACGVVDSGIPDLASNPEHLAGLGRDAGRDR
;
A
#
# COMPACT_ATOMS: atom_id res chain seq x y z
N MET A 1 -34.51 -22.03 33.22
CA MET A 1 -33.30 -22.35 32.44
C MET A 1 -32.95 -21.11 31.63
N VAL A 2 -32.20 -20.18 32.22
CA VAL A 2 -31.82 -18.92 31.56
C VAL A 2 -30.48 -19.14 30.89
N LEU A 3 -30.49 -19.08 29.57
CA LEU A 3 -29.31 -19.21 28.72
C LEU A 3 -28.46 -17.93 28.90
N TRP A 4 -27.38 -18.03 29.67
CA TRP A 4 -26.37 -16.97 29.72
C TRP A 4 -25.56 -17.04 28.43
N VAL A 5 -25.81 -16.10 27.52
CA VAL A 5 -24.90 -15.83 26.41
C VAL A 5 -23.66 -15.19 27.03
N ALA A 6 -22.55 -15.92 27.05
CA ALA A 6 -21.25 -15.36 27.38
C ALA A 6 -20.86 -14.39 26.26
N VAL A 7 -21.17 -13.11 26.46
CA VAL A 7 -20.54 -12.04 25.70
C VAL A 7 -19.09 -12.02 26.18
N SER A 8 -18.19 -12.64 25.42
CA SER A 8 -16.76 -12.53 25.65
C SER A 8 -16.38 -11.06 25.54
N GLU A 9 -16.15 -10.42 26.68
CA GLU A 9 -15.38 -9.17 26.74
C GLU A 9 -14.06 -9.42 26.02
N LEU A 10 -13.87 -8.79 24.87
CA LEU A 10 -12.59 -8.79 24.17
C LEU A 10 -11.57 -8.15 25.10
N ALA A 11 -10.75 -8.97 25.75
CA ALA A 11 -9.74 -8.51 26.68
C ALA A 11 -8.75 -7.58 25.96
N VAL A 12 -8.85 -6.28 26.21
CA VAL A 12 -7.90 -5.28 25.71
C VAL A 12 -6.65 -5.34 26.60
N VAL A 13 -5.55 -5.82 26.04
CA VAL A 13 -4.25 -5.84 26.73
C VAL A 13 -3.53 -4.52 26.50
N LYS A 14 -2.89 -3.98 27.55
CA LYS A 14 -2.03 -2.80 27.46
C LYS A 14 -0.60 -3.24 27.18
N THR A 15 -0.05 -2.76 26.07
CA THR A 15 1.34 -3.02 25.67
C THR A 15 2.11 -1.70 25.61
N THR A 16 3.32 -1.68 26.15
CA THR A 16 4.26 -0.56 26.03
C THR A 16 5.30 -0.93 24.97
N VAL A 17 5.46 -0.08 23.96
CA VAL A 17 6.48 -0.25 22.91
C VAL A 17 7.34 1.00 22.83
N GLU A 18 8.62 0.81 22.51
CA GLU A 18 9.53 1.93 22.19
C GLU A 18 9.39 2.27 20.71
N LEU A 19 9.17 3.55 20.41
CA LEU A 19 9.04 4.08 19.05
C LEU A 19 10.07 5.20 18.85
N SER A 20 10.66 5.29 17.66
CA SER A 20 11.47 6.46 17.34
C SER A 20 10.61 7.73 17.34
N ASP A 21 11.17 8.85 17.79
CA ASP A 21 10.44 10.13 17.88
C ASP A 21 9.86 10.54 16.52
N ASP A 22 10.61 10.35 15.44
CA ASP A 22 10.15 10.64 14.08
C ASP A 22 8.90 9.80 13.71
N LEU A 23 8.92 8.49 14.00
CA LEU A 23 7.79 7.62 13.72
C LEU A 23 6.57 8.00 14.56
N TYR A 24 6.77 8.30 15.85
CA TYR A 24 5.71 8.74 16.73
C TYR A 24 5.05 10.03 16.22
N ARG A 25 5.84 11.05 15.85
CA ARG A 25 5.33 12.33 15.33
C ARG A 25 4.53 12.14 14.05
N ARG A 26 5.06 11.40 13.08
CA ARG A 26 4.37 11.13 11.81
C ARG A 26 3.07 10.36 12.02
N ALA A 27 3.09 9.31 12.83
CA ALA A 27 1.91 8.53 13.12
C ALA A 27 0.85 9.35 13.91
N LYS A 28 1.28 10.21 14.84
CA LYS A 28 0.37 11.10 15.58
C LYS A 28 -0.30 12.13 14.65
N ALA A 29 0.47 12.74 13.76
CA ALA A 29 -0.06 13.65 12.75
C ALA A 29 -1.05 12.93 11.81
N ALA A 30 -0.69 11.73 11.34
CA ALA A 30 -1.57 10.92 10.50
C ALA A 30 -2.88 10.53 11.20
N ALA A 31 -2.83 10.22 12.50
CA ALA A 31 -4.03 9.94 13.28
C ALA A 31 -4.94 11.18 13.39
N ALA A 32 -4.35 12.35 13.66
CA ALA A 32 -5.08 13.62 13.74
C ALA A 32 -5.75 14.00 12.42
N LEU A 33 -5.03 13.88 11.29
CA LEU A 33 -5.58 14.16 9.96
C LEU A 33 -6.74 13.23 9.58
N ARG A 34 -6.74 12.00 10.10
CA ARG A 34 -7.80 11.02 9.87
C ARG A 34 -8.94 11.10 10.89
N GLY A 35 -8.85 11.99 11.88
CA GLY A 35 -9.85 12.10 12.95
C GLY A 35 -9.94 10.85 13.85
N GLN A 36 -8.90 10.03 13.91
CA GLN A 36 -8.88 8.77 14.67
C GLN A 36 -7.89 8.82 15.84
N LYS A 37 -8.07 7.95 16.83
CA LYS A 37 -7.13 7.86 17.95
C LYS A 37 -5.82 7.22 17.49
N PHE A 38 -4.71 7.64 18.10
CA PHE A 38 -3.40 7.04 17.84
C PHE A 38 -3.39 5.52 18.07
N LYS A 39 -4.08 5.05 19.14
CA LYS A 39 -4.25 3.61 19.42
C LYS A 39 -4.91 2.88 18.26
N GLU A 40 -5.98 3.43 17.70
CA GLU A 40 -6.73 2.82 16.60
C GLU A 40 -5.85 2.73 15.34
N LEU A 41 -5.06 3.78 15.05
CA LEU A 41 -4.08 3.74 13.95
C LEU A 41 -3.03 2.65 14.15
N VAL A 42 -2.52 2.48 15.37
CA VAL A 42 -1.51 1.46 15.70
C VAL A 42 -2.09 0.06 15.59
N GLU A 43 -3.28 -0.18 16.12
CA GLU A 43 -3.97 -1.47 16.02
C GLU A 43 -4.29 -1.83 14.56
N GLU A 44 -4.78 -0.87 13.78
CA GLU A 44 -5.04 -1.07 12.35
C GLU A 44 -3.76 -1.35 11.57
N GLY A 45 -2.67 -0.66 11.87
CA GLY A 45 -1.35 -0.92 11.29
C GLY A 45 -0.87 -2.33 11.59
N LEU A 46 -0.98 -2.77 12.85
CA LEU A 46 -0.58 -4.12 13.27
C LEU A 46 -1.43 -5.19 12.59
N ARG A 47 -2.76 -4.98 12.52
CA ARG A 47 -3.69 -5.89 11.83
C ARG A 47 -3.29 -6.09 10.37
N ARG A 48 -3.05 -5.01 9.63
CA ARG A 48 -2.64 -5.09 8.22
C ARG A 48 -1.35 -5.87 8.01
N VAL A 49 -0.38 -5.73 8.91
CA VAL A 49 0.89 -6.44 8.82
C VAL A 49 0.70 -7.95 9.02
N LEU A 50 -0.23 -8.34 9.89
CA LEU A 50 -0.53 -9.74 10.23
C LEU A 50 -1.49 -10.41 9.24
N GLU A 51 -2.43 -9.64 8.67
CA GLU A 51 -3.42 -10.15 7.71
C GLU A 51 -2.88 -10.20 6.27
N ALA A 52 -1.87 -9.40 5.93
CA ALA A 52 -1.26 -9.45 4.61
C ALA A 52 -0.54 -10.81 4.41
N PRO A 53 -1.00 -11.66 3.46
CA PRO A 53 -0.27 -12.88 3.11
C PRO A 53 1.14 -12.50 2.66
N GLU A 54 2.15 -13.27 3.07
CA GLU A 54 3.56 -12.93 2.86
C GLU A 54 3.93 -12.67 1.38
N GLY A 55 3.10 -13.12 0.42
CA GLY A 55 3.23 -12.88 -1.01
C GLY A 55 2.68 -11.54 -1.54
N GLU A 56 1.78 -10.84 -0.84
CA GLU A 56 1.17 -9.58 -1.33
C GLU A 56 2.08 -8.36 -1.24
N ARG A 57 3.20 -8.46 -0.50
CA ARG A 57 4.19 -7.37 -0.42
C ARG A 57 4.97 -7.18 -1.72
N ALA A 58 4.99 -8.19 -2.59
CA ALA A 58 5.49 -8.05 -3.95
C ALA A 58 4.36 -7.49 -4.83
N ARG A 59 4.20 -6.16 -4.83
CA ARG A 59 3.35 -5.50 -5.81
C ARG A 59 3.81 -5.98 -7.20
N PRO A 60 2.94 -6.58 -8.03
CA PRO A 60 3.35 -7.12 -9.31
C PRO A 60 4.02 -6.02 -10.10
N ARG A 61 5.16 -6.33 -10.72
CA ARG A 61 5.86 -5.34 -11.55
C ARG A 61 4.95 -4.99 -12.71
N LEU A 62 5.07 -3.77 -13.23
CA LEU A 62 4.32 -3.38 -14.43
C LEU A 62 4.52 -4.40 -15.57
N ALA A 63 5.74 -4.95 -15.69
CA ALA A 63 6.05 -6.01 -16.64
C ALA A 63 5.19 -7.27 -16.44
N ASP A 64 4.97 -7.69 -15.20
CA ASP A 64 4.17 -8.88 -14.87
C ASP A 64 2.69 -8.65 -15.24
N LEU A 65 2.18 -7.43 -15.04
CA LEU A 65 0.81 -7.06 -15.38
C LEU A 65 0.59 -6.89 -16.89
N MET A 66 1.62 -6.44 -17.61
CA MET A 66 1.53 -6.14 -19.05
C MET A 66 1.98 -7.29 -19.93
N GLN A 67 2.41 -8.42 -19.36
CA GLN A 67 2.96 -9.55 -20.10
C GLN A 67 2.02 -10.03 -21.23
N ASP A 68 0.74 -10.17 -20.94
CA ASP A 68 -0.27 -10.65 -21.90
C ASP A 68 -0.64 -9.59 -22.97
N ALA A 69 -0.29 -8.32 -22.74
CA ALA A 69 -0.54 -7.23 -23.68
C ALA A 69 0.62 -7.02 -24.67
N CYS A 70 1.81 -7.55 -24.37
CA CYS A 70 2.97 -7.46 -25.26
C CYS A 70 2.73 -8.27 -26.54
N GLY A 71 2.62 -7.59 -27.68
CA GLY A 71 2.45 -8.24 -28.99
C GLY A 71 1.03 -8.72 -29.30
N VAL A 72 0.02 -8.29 -28.54
CA VAL A 72 -1.39 -8.66 -28.76
C VAL A 72 -1.96 -8.17 -30.11
N VAL A 73 -1.30 -7.20 -30.74
CA VAL A 73 -1.64 -6.70 -32.07
C VAL A 73 -0.49 -6.99 -33.03
N ASP A 74 -0.77 -7.75 -34.10
CA ASP A 74 0.13 -7.84 -35.26
C ASP A 74 -0.08 -6.61 -36.14
N SER A 75 0.83 -5.65 -36.02
CA SER A 75 0.82 -4.41 -36.80
C SER A 75 1.50 -4.57 -38.16
N GLY A 76 2.20 -5.67 -38.42
CA GLY A 76 3.13 -5.81 -39.54
C GLY A 76 4.36 -4.90 -39.45
N ILE A 77 4.54 -4.14 -38.37
CA ILE A 77 5.67 -3.24 -38.14
C ILE A 77 6.61 -3.88 -37.10
N PRO A 78 7.89 -4.16 -37.44
CA PRO A 78 8.81 -4.90 -36.55
C PRO A 78 9.11 -4.23 -35.21
N ASP A 79 9.02 -2.90 -35.16
CA ASP A 79 9.32 -2.11 -33.98
C ASP A 79 8.35 -0.93 -33.89
N LEU A 80 7.45 -0.99 -32.92
CA LEU A 80 6.50 0.07 -32.60
C LEU A 80 6.98 0.97 -31.46
N ALA A 81 8.05 0.58 -30.77
CA ALA A 81 8.42 1.14 -29.48
C ALA A 81 9.67 2.02 -29.53
N SER A 82 10.52 1.90 -30.56
CA SER A 82 11.86 2.50 -30.55
C SER A 82 12.08 3.64 -31.55
N ASN A 83 11.02 4.29 -32.05
CA ASN A 83 11.21 5.47 -32.91
C ASN A 83 11.77 6.66 -32.09
N PRO A 84 13.03 7.09 -32.34
CA PRO A 84 13.68 8.15 -31.56
C PRO A 84 12.97 9.50 -31.64
N GLU A 85 12.28 9.79 -32.76
CA GLU A 85 11.50 11.02 -32.93
C GLU A 85 10.28 11.06 -32.00
N HIS A 86 9.60 9.92 -31.81
CA HIS A 86 8.41 9.84 -30.95
C HIS A 86 8.74 9.75 -29.46
N LEU A 87 9.96 9.35 -29.12
CA LEU A 87 10.45 9.31 -27.73
C LEU A 87 11.12 10.63 -27.30
N ALA A 88 11.30 11.59 -28.23
CA ALA A 88 11.91 12.87 -27.93
C ALA A 88 11.09 13.65 -26.89
N GLY A 89 11.67 13.86 -25.70
CA GLY A 89 11.03 14.60 -24.61
C GLY A 89 10.15 13.76 -23.67
N LEU A 90 9.94 12.48 -23.97
CA LEU A 90 9.20 11.58 -23.09
C LEU A 90 9.87 11.49 -21.70
N GLY A 91 9.09 11.63 -20.63
CA GLY A 91 9.56 11.51 -19.25
C GLY A 91 10.28 12.74 -18.66
N ARG A 92 10.45 13.83 -19.42
CA ARG A 92 11.15 15.05 -18.92
C ARG A 92 10.33 15.87 -17.91
N ASP A 93 9.02 15.69 -17.85
CA ASP A 93 8.12 16.49 -16.99
C ASP A 93 7.77 15.83 -15.64
N ALA A 94 8.27 14.62 -15.36
CA ALA A 94 7.93 13.86 -14.14
C ALA A 94 8.43 14.47 -12.81
N GLY A 95 9.09 15.64 -12.84
CA GLY A 95 9.72 16.28 -11.69
C GLY A 95 9.10 17.61 -11.23
N ARG A 96 7.97 18.04 -11.80
CA ARG A 96 7.45 19.42 -11.59
C ARG A 96 6.28 19.56 -10.61
N ASP A 97 6.07 18.57 -9.75
CA ASP A 97 5.18 18.69 -8.59
C ASP A 97 6.03 18.82 -7.31
N ARG A 98 6.47 20.04 -7.00
CA ARG A 98 6.98 20.43 -5.68
C ARG A 98 6.66 21.86 -5.36
#